data_AF-A0A423KFB2-F1
#
_entry.id   AF-A0A423KFB2-F1
#
_cell.length_a   1.000
_cell.length_b   1.000
_cell.length_c   1.000
_cell.angle_alpha   90.00
_cell.angle_beta   90.00
_cell.angle_gamma   90.00
#
_symmetry.space_group_name_H-M   'P 1'
#
loop_
_entity.id
_entity.type
_entity.pdbx_description
1 polymer ?
#
loop_
_entity_poly.entity_id
_entity_poly.type
_entity_poly.pdbx_seq_one_letter_code
_entity_poly.pdbx_strand_id
1 'polypeptide(L)'
;MRQTTQAFRTRYRADIHRLYNPWLHGAFVLLFGIVAIGGFWRTVQQVQPLEWLAVPLTLLFFNFGVYMVHRHLGHHKKSFARMFYARHAGDHHSFFAPGHMTYDSARDWRVILFPAWLIVVHTVVITLPLWWLFSRVNANVAGLFGGCMVLGYLTYEVFHACEHLPPRNPVTKLPWIRQMRRLHELHHRREVMQERNFNIVFPLMDYLFGTLYWEPEHANPHPTRTPMTRMQHQIEIAGNPIAVLAYASSVTRWPEWHPSSLKVDGQAGPLHAGSRFEEDIRAGGRDGHLSWEVEEYLPGRRWSAQARGDHGLSLVVTYECEALGDGTRFVRTLEYQFRGLGMRIANQLLLKRRIEHESAASMRALRDMAQRHLAPAGVIA
;
A
#
# COMPACT_ATOMS: atom_id res chain seq x y z
N MET A 1 1.46 -22.50 15.54
CA MET A 1 0.81 -21.93 14.34
C MET A 1 1.08 -20.43 14.30
N ARG A 2 1.64 -19.89 13.21
CA ARG A 2 1.71 -18.42 13.03
C ARG A 2 0.28 -17.92 12.85
N GLN A 3 -0.19 -17.08 13.76
CA GLN A 3 -1.51 -16.47 13.66
C GLN A 3 -1.54 -15.54 12.43
N THR A 4 -2.58 -15.64 11.60
CA THR A 4 -2.76 -14.73 10.46
C THR A 4 -3.04 -13.31 10.98
N THR A 5 -2.64 -12.27 10.24
CA THR A 5 -2.89 -10.87 10.60
C THR A 5 -4.37 -10.62 10.90
N GLN A 6 -5.26 -11.21 10.09
CA GLN A 6 -6.70 -11.11 10.30
C GLN A 6 -7.17 -11.71 11.63
N ALA A 7 -6.65 -12.88 12.00
CA ALA A 7 -6.95 -13.49 13.29
C ALA A 7 -6.44 -12.64 14.47
N PHE A 8 -5.29 -11.97 14.31
CA PHE A 8 -4.80 -11.02 15.32
C PHE A 8 -5.71 -9.80 15.45
N ARG A 9 -6.10 -9.18 14.33
CA ARG A 9 -6.99 -8.00 14.31
C ARG A 9 -8.35 -8.30 14.96
N THR A 10 -8.94 -9.46 14.67
CA THR A 10 -10.22 -9.87 15.27
C THR A 10 -10.10 -10.01 16.79
N ARG A 11 -9.07 -10.71 17.29
CA ARG A 11 -8.84 -10.83 18.74
C ARG A 11 -8.60 -9.47 19.38
N TYR A 12 -7.72 -8.66 18.80
CA TYR A 12 -7.41 -7.32 19.31
C TYR A 12 -8.67 -6.46 19.47
N ARG A 13 -9.54 -6.44 18.44
CA ARG A 13 -10.79 -5.67 18.46
C ARG A 13 -11.76 -6.13 19.55
N ALA A 14 -11.82 -7.44 19.81
CA ALA A 14 -12.63 -8.02 20.87
C ALA A 14 -12.11 -7.63 22.27
N ASP A 15 -10.80 -7.51 22.43
CA ASP A 15 -10.15 -7.15 23.69
C ASP A 15 -10.20 -5.64 23.99
N ILE A 16 -10.55 -4.79 23.00
CA ILE A 16 -10.76 -3.36 23.26
C ILE A 16 -11.94 -3.19 24.21
N HIS A 17 -11.70 -2.55 25.35
CA HIS A 17 -12.72 -2.27 26.36
C HIS A 17 -14.00 -1.64 25.77
N ARG A 18 -15.17 -2.05 26.27
CA ARG A 18 -16.48 -1.63 25.72
C ARG A 18 -16.70 -0.12 25.79
N LEU A 19 -16.18 0.53 26.83
CA LEU A 19 -16.28 1.98 27.03
C LEU A 19 -15.21 2.79 26.29
N TYR A 20 -14.28 2.15 25.57
CA TYR A 20 -13.29 2.90 24.81
C TYR A 20 -13.96 3.67 23.67
N ASN A 21 -13.78 5.00 23.67
CA ASN A 21 -14.22 5.89 22.61
C ASN A 21 -13.00 6.59 21.99
N PRO A 22 -12.72 6.38 20.68
CA PRO A 22 -11.55 6.96 20.02
C PRO A 22 -11.62 8.48 19.92
N TRP A 23 -12.82 9.06 19.82
CA TRP A 23 -13.00 10.50 19.74
C TRP A 23 -12.74 11.18 21.07
N LEU A 24 -13.21 10.60 22.17
CA LEU A 24 -12.91 11.09 23.51
C LEU A 24 -11.40 11.01 23.79
N HIS A 25 -10.76 9.92 23.36
CA HIS A 25 -9.31 9.77 23.45
C HIS A 25 -8.60 10.90 22.69
N GLY A 26 -8.90 11.10 21.41
CA GLY A 26 -8.27 12.14 20.60
C GLY A 26 -8.53 13.54 21.15
N ALA A 27 -9.75 13.82 21.60
CA ALA A 27 -10.11 15.09 22.23
C ALA A 27 -9.31 15.34 23.51
N PHE A 28 -9.14 14.32 24.36
CA PHE A 28 -8.31 14.43 25.56
C PHE A 28 -6.86 14.77 25.22
N VAL A 29 -6.24 14.03 24.29
CA VAL A 29 -4.83 14.23 23.90
C VAL A 29 -4.64 15.64 23.33
N LEU A 30 -5.54 16.09 22.46
CA LEU A 30 -5.51 17.42 21.87
C LEU A 30 -5.69 18.52 22.93
N LEU A 31 -6.70 18.41 23.79
CA LEU A 31 -7.00 19.42 24.81
C LEU A 31 -5.87 19.52 25.83
N PHE A 32 -5.38 18.37 26.33
CA PHE A 32 -4.25 18.33 27.25
C PHE A 32 -3.02 18.99 26.62
N GLY A 33 -2.72 18.64 25.36
CA GLY A 33 -1.59 19.22 24.64
C GLY A 33 -1.70 20.74 24.46
N ILE A 34 -2.86 21.26 24.06
CA ILE A 34 -3.10 22.70 23.94
C ILE A 34 -2.91 23.41 25.28
N VAL A 35 -3.47 22.87 26.36
CA VAL A 35 -3.33 23.45 27.71
C VAL A 35 -1.87 23.45 28.16
N ALA A 36 -1.15 22.35 27.96
CA ALA A 36 0.26 22.24 28.32
C ALA A 36 1.14 23.22 27.52
N ILE A 37 0.92 23.33 26.20
CA ILE A 37 1.61 24.29 25.34
C ILE A 37 1.34 25.72 25.81
N GLY A 38 0.08 26.08 26.07
CA GLY A 38 -0.28 27.39 26.59
C GLY A 38 0.37 27.69 27.95
N GLY A 39 0.48 26.67 28.82
CA GLY A 39 1.18 26.77 30.10
C GLY A 39 2.66 27.11 29.95
N PHE A 40 3.38 26.42 29.06
CA PHE A 40 4.79 26.71 28.79
C PHE A 40 5.00 28.05 28.07
N TRP A 41 4.16 28.37 27.09
CA TRP A 41 4.29 29.63 26.33
C TRP A 41 3.86 30.86 27.11
N ARG A 42 3.15 30.71 28.23
CA ARG A 42 2.85 31.83 29.14
C ARG A 42 4.13 32.51 29.67
N THR A 43 5.25 31.80 29.77
CA THR A 43 6.52 32.37 30.24
C THR A 43 7.32 33.07 29.15
N VAL A 44 6.85 33.02 27.90
CA VAL A 44 7.54 33.61 26.75
C VAL A 44 7.14 35.06 26.59
N GLN A 45 8.10 35.98 26.67
CA GLN A 45 7.93 37.43 26.64
C GLN A 45 9.10 38.08 25.88
N GLN A 46 8.82 38.96 24.91
CA GLN A 46 9.84 39.75 24.19
C GLN A 46 11.06 38.93 23.70
N VAL A 47 10.79 37.85 22.95
CA VAL A 47 11.80 36.89 22.49
C VAL A 47 12.89 37.56 21.64
N GLN A 48 14.14 37.40 22.04
CA GLN A 48 15.29 37.89 21.28
C GLN A 48 15.55 37.02 20.05
N PRO A 49 16.10 37.57 18.95
CA PRO A 49 16.33 36.82 17.71
C PRO A 49 17.09 35.49 17.89
N LEU A 50 18.09 35.44 18.78
CA LEU A 50 18.85 34.21 19.05
C LEU A 50 18.06 33.17 19.85
N GLU A 51 17.12 33.58 20.70
CA GLU A 51 16.30 32.66 21.49
C GLU A 51 15.37 31.84 20.60
N TRP A 52 15.01 32.34 19.42
CA TRP A 52 14.24 31.59 18.42
C TRP A 52 14.95 30.32 17.93
N LEU A 53 16.29 30.23 18.05
CA LEU A 53 17.02 28.98 17.77
C LEU A 53 16.57 27.83 18.68
N ALA A 54 15.97 28.12 19.84
CA ALA A 54 15.38 27.10 20.70
C ALA A 54 14.35 26.25 19.97
N VAL A 55 13.56 26.83 19.05
CA VAL A 55 12.53 26.09 18.30
C VAL A 55 13.12 24.99 17.41
N PRO A 56 13.97 25.29 16.40
CA PRO A 56 14.54 24.25 15.55
C PRO A 56 15.43 23.29 16.34
N LEU A 57 16.19 23.76 17.33
CA LEU A 57 17.02 22.88 18.17
C LEU A 57 16.16 21.90 18.99
N THR A 58 15.01 22.36 19.51
CA THR A 58 14.07 21.48 20.22
C THR A 58 13.45 20.44 19.29
N LEU A 59 13.07 20.84 18.06
CA LEU A 59 12.50 19.89 17.10
C LEU A 59 13.53 18.85 16.65
N LEU A 60 14.80 19.24 16.49
CA LEU A 60 15.91 18.30 16.26
C LEU A 60 16.11 17.35 17.43
N PHE A 61 16.13 17.88 18.66
CA PHE A 61 16.23 17.07 19.88
C PHE A 61 15.05 16.09 20.02
N PHE A 62 13.83 16.53 19.71
CA PHE A 62 12.64 15.70 19.72
C PHE A 62 12.74 14.57 18.68
N ASN A 63 13.15 14.88 17.44
CA ASN A 63 13.33 13.88 16.39
C ASN A 63 14.38 12.83 16.77
N PHE A 64 15.49 13.26 17.38
CA PHE A 64 16.50 12.39 18.00
C PHE A 64 15.92 11.52 19.12
N GLY A 65 15.12 12.11 20.02
CA GLY A 65 14.45 11.37 21.10
C GLY A 65 13.55 10.27 20.56
N VAL A 66 12.72 10.56 19.56
CA VAL A 66 11.87 9.57 18.89
C VAL A 66 12.71 8.44 18.30
N TYR A 67 13.80 8.78 17.60
CA TYR A 67 14.70 7.81 16.98
C TYR A 67 15.26 6.83 18.03
N MET A 68 15.79 7.37 19.12
CA MET A 68 16.40 6.56 20.19
C MET A 68 15.38 5.68 20.90
N VAL A 69 14.21 6.23 21.23
CA VAL A 69 13.13 5.48 21.89
C VAL A 69 12.64 4.37 20.98
N HIS A 70 12.40 4.67 19.71
CA HIS A 70 11.87 3.70 18.77
C HIS A 70 12.88 2.57 18.50
N ARG A 71 14.14 2.93 18.20
CA ARG A 71 15.24 1.97 17.96
C ARG A 71 15.48 1.07 19.16
N HIS A 72 15.62 1.63 20.36
CA HIS A 72 16.11 0.86 21.51
C HIS A 72 15.03 0.34 22.45
N LEU A 73 13.85 0.94 22.48
CA LEU A 73 12.76 0.56 23.39
C LEU A 73 11.56 -0.02 22.65
N GLY A 74 11.32 0.37 21.40
CA GLY A 74 10.19 -0.10 20.60
C GLY A 74 10.38 -1.52 20.09
N HIS A 75 11.61 -1.87 19.72
CA HIS A 75 11.95 -3.14 19.09
C HIS A 75 12.76 -4.11 19.95
N HIS A 76 13.28 -3.66 21.09
CA HIS A 76 13.96 -4.52 22.05
C HIS A 76 13.19 -4.61 23.37
N LYS A 77 12.94 -5.85 23.81
CA LYS A 77 12.26 -6.10 25.09
C LYS A 77 13.17 -5.70 26.24
N LYS A 78 12.82 -4.62 26.94
CA LYS A 78 13.42 -4.22 28.21
C LYS A 78 12.39 -4.26 29.32
N SER A 79 12.79 -4.61 30.54
CA SER A 79 11.87 -4.72 31.69
C SER A 79 11.12 -3.41 31.96
N PHE A 80 11.85 -2.28 31.99
CA PHE A 80 11.30 -0.95 32.26
C PHE A 80 10.49 -0.36 31.08
N ALA A 81 10.67 -0.87 29.86
CA ALA A 81 9.98 -0.39 28.66
C ALA A 81 8.97 -1.41 28.10
N ARG A 82 8.61 -2.43 28.90
CA ARG A 82 7.76 -3.56 28.46
C ARG A 82 6.42 -3.11 27.88
N MET A 83 5.79 -2.09 28.46
CA MET A 83 4.51 -1.57 27.99
C MET A 83 4.62 -0.88 26.63
N PHE A 84 5.69 -0.11 26.41
CA PHE A 84 5.96 0.53 25.13
C PHE A 84 6.22 -0.53 24.05
N TYR A 85 7.11 -1.49 24.31
CA TYR A 85 7.35 -2.63 23.41
C TYR A 85 6.06 -3.39 23.08
N ALA A 86 5.25 -3.71 24.10
CA ALA A 86 4.01 -4.47 23.92
C ALA A 86 3.01 -3.72 23.05
N ARG A 87 2.90 -2.40 23.18
CA ARG A 87 2.02 -1.60 22.32
C ARG A 87 2.59 -1.33 20.93
N HIS A 88 3.90 -1.16 20.83
CA HIS A 88 4.57 -0.83 19.58
C HIS A 88 4.80 -2.08 18.72
N ALA A 89 5.75 -2.93 19.08
CA ALA A 89 6.04 -4.15 18.33
C ALA A 89 4.98 -5.24 18.56
N GLY A 90 4.40 -5.31 19.76
CA GLY A 90 3.39 -6.33 20.10
C GLY A 90 2.04 -6.09 19.43
N ASP A 91 1.42 -4.92 19.66
CA ASP A 91 0.10 -4.59 19.14
C ASP A 91 0.19 -3.99 17.73
N HIS A 92 0.89 -2.87 17.57
CA HIS A 92 0.84 -2.06 16.35
C HIS A 92 1.44 -2.77 15.13
N HIS A 93 2.66 -3.29 15.24
CA HIS A 93 3.31 -4.08 14.17
C HIS A 93 2.64 -5.45 13.89
N SER A 94 1.87 -5.97 14.84
CA SER A 94 1.10 -7.20 14.60
C SER A 94 -0.26 -6.91 13.98
N PHE A 95 -0.83 -5.75 14.27
CA PHE A 95 -2.13 -5.31 13.74
C PHE A 95 -2.01 -4.83 12.30
N PHE A 96 -0.92 -4.12 11.97
CA PHE A 96 -0.60 -3.65 10.63
C PHE A 96 0.55 -4.49 10.06
N ALA A 97 0.27 -5.22 8.99
CA ALA A 97 1.27 -6.01 8.27
C ALA A 97 1.53 -5.36 6.90
N PRO A 98 2.65 -5.68 6.22
CA PRO A 98 2.86 -5.24 4.84
C PRO A 98 1.63 -5.53 3.95
N GLY A 99 1.17 -4.54 3.19
CA GLY A 99 -0.08 -4.61 2.41
C GLY A 99 -1.39 -4.37 3.20
N HIS A 100 -1.34 -4.32 4.54
CA HIS A 100 -2.48 -4.11 5.43
C HIS A 100 -2.22 -2.98 6.45
N MET A 101 -1.83 -1.81 5.95
CA MET A 101 -1.47 -0.64 6.78
C MET A 101 -2.65 0.24 7.18
N THR A 102 -3.87 0.01 6.68
CA THR A 102 -5.02 0.90 6.90
C THR A 102 -5.93 0.42 8.01
N TYR A 103 -6.59 1.33 8.73
CA TYR A 103 -7.69 0.96 9.59
C TYR A 103 -8.95 0.57 8.80
N ASP A 104 -9.80 -0.29 9.38
CA ASP A 104 -11.10 -0.67 8.80
C ASP A 104 -12.27 -0.10 9.60
N SER A 105 -12.08 0.11 10.91
CA SER A 105 -13.13 0.60 11.82
C SER A 105 -12.63 1.69 12.76
N ALA A 106 -13.54 2.48 13.32
CA ALA A 106 -13.16 3.50 14.32
C ALA A 106 -12.51 2.91 15.58
N ARG A 107 -12.73 1.63 15.92
CA ARG A 107 -12.06 1.02 17.09
C ARG A 107 -10.56 0.84 16.86
N ASP A 108 -10.12 0.76 15.60
CA ASP A 108 -8.72 0.56 15.24
C ASP A 108 -7.87 1.81 15.55
N TRP A 109 -8.48 2.98 15.77
CA TRP A 109 -7.77 4.16 16.29
C TRP A 109 -7.05 3.85 17.61
N ARG A 110 -7.51 2.87 18.40
CA ARG A 110 -6.85 2.45 19.65
C ARG A 110 -5.40 1.98 19.46
N VAL A 111 -5.10 1.36 18.32
CA VAL A 111 -3.75 0.83 18.01
C VAL A 111 -2.91 1.82 17.21
N ILE A 112 -3.54 2.83 16.60
CA ILE A 112 -2.87 3.91 15.86
C ILE A 112 -2.46 5.03 16.82
N LEU A 113 -3.38 5.50 17.66
CA LEU A 113 -3.12 6.57 18.61
C LEU A 113 -2.22 6.04 19.72
N PHE A 114 -1.30 6.89 20.16
CA PHE A 114 -0.53 6.58 21.35
C PHE A 114 -1.45 6.47 22.56
N PRO A 115 -1.07 5.73 23.62
CA PRO A 115 -1.88 5.71 24.82
C PRO A 115 -2.10 7.12 25.36
N ALA A 116 -3.33 7.49 25.68
CA ALA A 116 -3.66 8.83 26.16
C ALA A 116 -2.84 9.25 27.41
N TRP A 117 -2.41 8.32 28.26
CA TRP A 117 -1.54 8.63 29.40
C TRP A 117 -0.10 8.99 28.99
N LEU A 118 0.34 8.60 27.78
CA LEU A 118 1.73 8.78 27.34
C LEU A 118 2.06 10.26 27.12
N ILE A 119 1.14 11.07 26.62
CA ILE A 119 1.35 12.53 26.53
C ILE A 119 1.55 13.14 27.92
N VAL A 120 0.81 12.66 28.94
CA VAL A 120 0.97 13.13 30.32
C VAL A 120 2.35 12.76 30.86
N VAL A 121 2.79 11.51 30.66
CA VAL A 121 4.12 11.06 31.08
C VAL A 121 5.21 11.84 30.35
N HIS A 122 5.10 12.00 29.03
CA HIS A 122 6.03 12.80 28.23
C HIS A 122 6.13 14.23 28.78
N THR A 123 5.00 14.90 29.01
CA THR A 123 4.97 16.28 29.51
C THR A 123 5.51 16.40 30.93
N VAL A 124 5.09 15.54 31.87
CA VAL A 124 5.42 15.68 33.30
C VAL A 124 6.80 15.11 33.63
N VAL A 125 7.19 13.99 33.03
CA VAL A 125 8.42 13.27 33.38
C VAL A 125 9.61 13.72 32.52
N ILE A 126 9.38 14.18 31.29
CA ILE A 126 10.44 14.56 30.36
C ILE A 126 10.45 16.08 30.15
N THR A 127 9.35 16.65 29.66
CA THR A 127 9.32 18.05 29.24
C THR A 127 9.43 19.01 30.42
N LEU A 128 8.66 18.79 31.50
CA LEU A 128 8.60 19.71 32.64
C LEU A 128 9.94 19.83 33.40
N PRO A 129 10.68 18.74 33.68
CA PRO A 129 12.01 18.85 34.31
C PRO A 129 13.03 19.57 33.43
N LEU A 130 13.02 19.31 32.12
CA LEU A 130 13.93 19.98 31.18
C LEU A 130 13.57 21.46 31.01
N TRP A 131 12.28 21.79 30.92
CA TRP A 131 11.79 23.16 30.95
C TRP A 131 12.27 23.90 32.20
N TRP A 132 12.12 23.28 33.39
CA TRP A 132 12.57 23.87 34.65
C TRP A 132 14.09 24.08 34.70
N LEU A 133 14.86 23.17 34.09
CA LEU A 133 16.31 23.32 33.99
C LEU A 133 16.66 24.52 33.09
N PHE A 134 16.06 24.62 31.91
CA PHE A 134 16.28 25.76 31.01
C PHE A 134 15.79 27.08 31.62
N SER A 135 14.72 27.05 32.42
CA SER A 135 14.18 28.27 33.04
C SER A 135 15.13 28.86 34.08
N ARG A 136 16.13 28.10 34.56
CA ARG A 136 17.21 28.63 35.41
C ARG A 136 18.15 29.57 34.67
N VAL A 137 18.21 29.46 33.34
CA VAL A 137 19.10 30.24 32.48
C VAL A 137 18.33 31.28 31.69
N ASN A 138 17.22 30.87 31.05
CA ASN A 138 16.43 31.76 30.20
C ASN A 138 14.97 31.27 30.11
N ALA A 139 14.04 32.12 30.54
CA ALA A 139 12.61 31.80 30.58
C ALA A 139 11.97 31.68 29.18
N ASN A 140 12.43 32.44 28.19
CA ASN A 140 11.94 32.37 26.81
C ASN A 140 12.37 31.07 26.15
N VAL A 141 13.66 30.73 26.25
CA VAL A 141 14.20 29.45 25.74
C VAL A 141 13.50 28.28 26.40
N ALA A 142 13.29 28.34 27.72
CA ALA A 142 12.55 27.32 28.43
C ALA A 142 11.12 27.17 27.89
N GLY A 143 10.35 28.26 27.84
CA GLY A 143 8.97 28.23 27.36
C GLY A 143 8.85 27.74 25.91
N LEU A 144 9.73 28.20 25.01
CA LEU A 144 9.82 27.72 23.64
C LEU A 144 10.13 26.22 23.58
N PHE A 145 11.15 25.77 24.32
CA PHE A 145 11.50 24.35 24.41
C PHE A 145 10.32 23.50 24.91
N GLY A 146 9.72 23.89 26.04
CA GLY A 146 8.60 23.15 26.65
C GLY A 146 7.40 23.03 25.72
N GLY A 147 6.97 24.15 25.13
CA GLY A 147 5.86 24.14 24.17
C GLY A 147 6.19 23.36 22.89
N CYS A 148 7.40 23.49 22.35
CA CYS A 148 7.81 22.76 21.14
C CYS A 148 7.95 21.25 21.36
N MET A 149 8.35 20.79 22.55
CA MET A 149 8.36 19.37 22.89
C MET A 149 6.95 18.75 22.83
N VAL A 150 5.95 19.42 23.43
CA VAL A 150 4.56 18.95 23.41
C VAL A 150 3.95 19.09 22.01
N LEU A 151 4.23 20.18 21.31
CA LEU A 151 3.82 20.37 19.92
C LEU A 151 4.40 19.29 18.99
N GLY A 152 5.66 18.93 19.18
CA GLY A 152 6.32 17.85 18.46
C GLY A 152 5.60 16.52 18.67
N TYR A 153 5.21 16.20 19.91
CA TYR A 153 4.40 15.02 20.23
C TYR A 153 3.07 15.00 19.46
N LEU A 154 2.29 16.07 19.56
CA LEU A 154 0.98 16.16 18.87
C LEU A 154 1.14 16.05 17.35
N THR A 155 2.13 16.74 16.80
CA THR A 155 2.44 16.74 15.37
C THR A 155 2.80 15.33 14.90
N TYR A 156 3.63 14.64 15.66
CA TYR A 156 4.00 13.25 15.37
C TYR A 156 2.78 12.34 15.35
N GLU A 157 1.92 12.42 16.36
CA GLU A 157 0.72 11.59 16.45
C GLU A 157 -0.26 11.86 15.30
N VAL A 158 -0.43 13.12 14.90
CA VAL A 158 -1.27 13.51 13.76
C VAL A 158 -0.71 12.94 12.45
N PHE A 159 0.58 13.07 12.19
CA PHE A 159 1.18 12.54 10.96
C PHE A 159 1.15 11.00 10.95
N HIS A 160 1.49 10.36 12.06
CA HIS A 160 1.35 8.92 12.23
C HIS A 160 -0.09 8.45 11.96
N ALA A 161 -1.08 9.14 12.50
CA ALA A 161 -2.49 8.89 12.21
C ALA A 161 -2.82 9.02 10.72
N CYS A 162 -2.30 10.05 10.05
CA CYS A 162 -2.45 10.24 8.60
C CYS A 162 -1.86 9.07 7.80
N GLU A 163 -0.82 8.42 8.31
CA GLU A 163 -0.16 7.31 7.63
C GLU A 163 -1.02 6.02 7.59
N HIS A 164 -2.00 5.90 8.49
CA HIS A 164 -2.94 4.77 8.52
C HIS A 164 -4.29 5.05 7.83
N LEU A 165 -4.49 6.24 7.28
CA LEU A 165 -5.72 6.59 6.55
C LEU A 165 -5.91 5.71 5.30
N PRO A 166 -7.14 5.46 4.81
CA PRO A 166 -7.38 4.77 3.56
C PRO A 166 -6.81 5.53 2.34
N PRO A 167 -6.33 4.86 1.27
CA PRO A 167 -5.72 5.51 0.10
C PRO A 167 -6.65 6.47 -0.67
N ARG A 168 -7.96 6.35 -0.46
CA ARG A 168 -8.97 7.24 -1.06
C ARG A 168 -8.98 8.62 -0.42
N ASN A 169 -8.44 8.77 0.79
CA ASN A 169 -8.42 10.03 1.51
C ASN A 169 -7.48 11.05 0.81
N PRO A 170 -7.90 12.32 0.61
CA PRO A 170 -7.07 13.31 -0.07
C PRO A 170 -5.74 13.60 0.64
N VAL A 171 -5.69 13.53 1.98
CA VAL A 171 -4.47 13.79 2.78
C VAL A 171 -3.36 12.82 2.41
N THR A 172 -3.69 11.56 2.10
CA THR A 172 -2.70 10.52 1.75
C THR A 172 -2.05 10.75 0.39
N LYS A 173 -2.58 11.68 -0.42
CA LYS A 173 -2.05 12.03 -1.74
C LYS A 173 -0.99 13.14 -1.67
N LEU A 174 -0.87 13.83 -0.53
CA LEU A 174 0.17 14.83 -0.34
C LEU A 174 1.54 14.15 -0.39
N PRO A 175 2.53 14.72 -1.10
CA PRO A 175 3.78 14.03 -1.43
C PRO A 175 4.56 13.59 -0.19
N TRP A 176 4.62 14.43 0.84
CA TRP A 176 5.27 14.15 2.12
C TRP A 176 4.55 13.06 2.93
N ILE A 177 3.21 13.09 2.96
CA ILE A 177 2.43 12.04 3.64
C ILE A 177 2.59 10.71 2.92
N ARG A 178 2.57 10.70 1.57
CA ARG A 178 2.82 9.49 0.78
C ARG A 178 4.21 8.92 1.05
N GLN A 179 5.22 9.78 1.17
CA GLN A 179 6.58 9.36 1.51
C GLN A 179 6.65 8.76 2.92
N MET A 180 6.11 9.46 3.93
CA MET A 180 6.08 8.97 5.31
C MET A 180 5.32 7.64 5.43
N ARG A 181 4.20 7.50 4.73
CA ARG A 181 3.45 6.23 4.63
C ARG A 181 4.30 5.09 4.10
N ARG A 182 5.08 5.34 3.05
CA ARG A 182 5.97 4.33 2.49
C ARG A 182 7.10 3.98 3.45
N LEU A 183 7.72 4.97 4.10
CA LEU A 183 8.74 4.74 5.12
C LEU A 183 8.18 3.91 6.28
N HIS A 184 6.98 4.24 6.72
CA HIS A 184 6.30 3.52 7.79
C HIS A 184 5.95 2.09 7.37
N GLU A 185 5.43 1.86 6.18
CA GLU A 185 5.19 0.50 5.66
C GLU A 185 6.48 -0.33 5.61
N LEU A 186 7.58 0.26 5.13
CA LEU A 186 8.89 -0.39 5.12
C LEU A 186 9.37 -0.70 6.54
N HIS A 187 9.13 0.21 7.49
CA HIS A 187 9.42 -0.01 8.89
C HIS A 187 8.61 -1.18 9.48
N HIS A 188 7.40 -1.47 9.00
CA HIS A 188 6.61 -2.63 9.46
C HIS A 188 7.09 -3.98 8.90
N ARG A 189 8.00 -3.99 7.92
CA ARG A 189 8.57 -5.25 7.40
C ARG A 189 9.47 -5.89 8.46
N ARG A 190 9.10 -7.09 8.90
CA ARG A 190 9.80 -7.84 9.96
C ARG A 190 11.28 -8.07 9.72
N GLU A 191 11.68 -8.12 8.44
CA GLU A 191 13.06 -8.31 8.00
C GLU A 191 13.97 -7.13 8.32
N VAL A 192 13.41 -5.90 8.39
CA VAL A 192 14.20 -4.65 8.49
C VAL A 192 13.77 -3.76 9.66
N MET A 193 12.63 -4.04 10.31
CA MET A 193 12.03 -3.19 11.35
C MET A 193 12.93 -2.90 12.56
N GLN A 194 13.90 -3.77 12.86
CA GLN A 194 14.82 -3.60 13.99
C GLN A 194 16.09 -2.83 13.62
N GLU A 195 16.29 -2.51 12.34
CA GLU A 195 17.54 -1.92 11.83
C GLU A 195 17.33 -0.62 11.07
N ARG A 196 16.13 -0.37 10.52
CA ARG A 196 15.86 0.72 9.60
C ARG A 196 14.59 1.52 9.93
N ASN A 197 14.57 2.78 9.50
CA ASN A 197 13.40 3.68 9.49
C ASN A 197 12.74 3.90 10.87
N PHE A 198 13.50 4.34 11.88
CA PHE A 198 12.98 4.58 13.23
C PHE A 198 12.26 5.94 13.39
N ASN A 199 12.49 6.90 12.51
CA ASN A 199 11.73 8.14 12.39
C ASN A 199 10.77 8.06 11.20
N ILE A 200 9.66 7.37 11.38
CA ILE A 200 8.60 7.25 10.37
C ILE A 200 7.99 8.63 10.00
N VAL A 201 7.91 9.55 10.96
CA VAL A 201 7.56 10.96 10.76
C VAL A 201 8.84 11.79 10.80
N PHE A 202 9.19 12.41 9.67
CA PHE A 202 10.43 13.17 9.43
C PHE A 202 11.71 12.35 9.67
N PRO A 203 12.23 11.63 8.67
CA PRO A 203 13.30 10.64 8.82
C PRO A 203 14.72 11.25 8.95
N LEU A 204 14.86 12.37 9.64
CA LEU A 204 16.13 13.10 9.68
C LEU A 204 17.22 12.32 10.41
N MET A 205 16.94 11.73 11.57
CA MET A 205 17.98 10.95 12.27
C MET A 205 18.28 9.64 11.55
N ASP A 206 17.30 9.04 10.86
CA ASP A 206 17.57 7.90 9.99
C ASP A 206 18.53 8.26 8.87
N TYR A 207 18.38 9.45 8.27
CA TYR A 207 19.32 9.94 7.27
C TYR A 207 20.71 10.18 7.89
N LEU A 208 20.78 10.89 9.02
CA LEU A 208 22.06 11.24 9.67
C LEU A 208 22.82 10.01 10.20
N PHE A 209 22.12 9.00 10.71
CA PHE A 209 22.74 7.78 11.25
C PHE A 209 22.80 6.62 10.24
N GLY A 210 22.43 6.84 8.97
CA GLY A 210 22.50 5.81 7.93
C GLY A 210 21.55 4.62 8.14
N THR A 211 20.45 4.83 8.86
CA THR A 211 19.38 3.83 9.04
C THR A 211 18.16 4.09 8.16
N LEU A 212 18.21 5.14 7.33
CA LEU A 212 17.19 5.39 6.31
C LEU A 212 17.25 4.33 5.22
N TYR A 213 16.13 3.64 5.05
CA TYR A 213 15.92 2.66 4.01
C TYR A 213 14.72 3.04 3.16
N TRP A 214 14.97 3.19 1.86
CA TRP A 214 13.94 3.52 0.91
C TRP A 214 13.88 2.47 -0.18
N GLU A 215 12.70 1.90 -0.34
CA GLU A 215 12.31 1.24 -1.58
C GLU A 215 11.18 2.06 -2.19
N PRO A 216 11.23 2.35 -3.51
CA PRO A 216 10.04 2.84 -4.18
C PRO A 216 8.88 1.89 -3.87
N GLU A 217 7.66 2.42 -3.80
CA GLU A 217 6.47 1.58 -3.77
C GLU A 217 6.61 0.63 -4.95
N HIS A 218 6.89 -0.65 -4.67
CA HIS A 218 6.88 -1.65 -5.72
C HIS A 218 5.51 -1.49 -6.34
N ALA A 219 5.48 -1.20 -7.65
CA ALA A 219 4.26 -1.44 -8.40
C ALA A 219 3.94 -2.89 -8.10
N ASN A 220 2.97 -3.13 -7.20
CA ASN A 220 2.51 -4.47 -6.93
C ASN A 220 2.30 -5.09 -8.32
N PRO A 221 2.90 -6.25 -8.62
CA PRO A 221 2.58 -6.95 -9.86
C PRO A 221 1.06 -7.24 -9.91
N HIS A 222 0.35 -7.16 -8.78
CA HIS A 222 -1.10 -7.08 -8.77
C HIS A 222 -1.59 -5.70 -8.30
N PRO A 223 -1.92 -4.77 -9.22
CA PRO A 223 -2.55 -3.53 -8.85
C PRO A 223 -3.97 -3.82 -8.35
N THR A 224 -4.20 -3.84 -7.03
CA THR A 224 -5.50 -3.51 -6.44
C THR A 224 -5.78 -2.00 -6.56
N ARG A 225 -5.40 -1.40 -7.68
CA ARG A 225 -5.87 -0.08 -8.10
C ARG A 225 -7.09 -0.38 -8.95
N THR A 226 -8.27 -0.24 -8.35
CA THR A 226 -9.59 -0.43 -9.02
C THR A 226 -9.44 -0.11 -10.50
N PRO A 227 -9.43 -1.11 -11.39
CA PRO A 227 -9.24 -0.86 -12.80
C PRO A 227 -10.34 0.10 -13.25
N MET A 228 -10.01 1.02 -14.15
CA MET A 228 -11.03 1.91 -14.70
C MET A 228 -12.12 1.10 -15.38
N THR A 229 -11.74 -0.03 -15.99
CA THR A 229 -12.68 -0.97 -16.59
C THR A 229 -12.21 -2.39 -16.35
N ARG A 230 -13.09 -3.22 -15.78
CA ARG A 230 -12.95 -4.67 -15.63
C ARG A 230 -14.02 -5.33 -16.48
N MET A 231 -13.61 -6.28 -17.30
CA MET A 231 -14.49 -7.07 -18.16
C MET A 231 -14.21 -8.53 -17.87
N GLN A 232 -15.26 -9.33 -17.67
CA GLN A 232 -15.12 -10.75 -17.41
C GLN A 232 -16.04 -11.51 -18.34
N HIS A 233 -15.46 -12.46 -19.06
CA HIS A 233 -16.19 -13.32 -19.97
C HIS A 233 -15.89 -14.78 -19.64
N GLN A 234 -16.90 -15.62 -19.77
CA GLN A 234 -16.82 -17.05 -19.54
C GLN A 234 -17.27 -17.80 -20.79
N ILE A 235 -16.59 -18.90 -21.10
CA ILE A 235 -17.01 -19.85 -22.12
C ILE A 235 -16.60 -21.27 -21.73
N GLU A 236 -17.34 -22.25 -22.21
CA GLU A 236 -16.99 -23.67 -22.08
C GLU A 236 -16.27 -24.13 -23.34
N ILE A 237 -15.14 -24.82 -23.15
CA ILE A 237 -14.27 -25.32 -24.22
C ILE A 237 -14.10 -26.83 -24.01
N ALA A 238 -14.30 -27.62 -25.06
CA ALA A 238 -14.07 -29.07 -24.99
C ALA A 238 -12.55 -29.35 -24.92
N GLY A 239 -12.15 -30.24 -24.01
CA GLY A 239 -10.75 -30.60 -23.80
C GLY A 239 -10.26 -30.34 -22.38
N ASN A 240 -9.11 -30.94 -22.05
CA ASN A 240 -8.49 -30.85 -20.73
C ASN A 240 -8.05 -29.40 -20.42
N PRO A 241 -8.33 -28.89 -19.19
CA PRO A 241 -7.91 -27.55 -18.74
C PRO A 241 -6.45 -27.20 -19.00
N ILE A 242 -5.53 -28.16 -18.87
CA ILE A 242 -4.10 -27.97 -19.13
C ILE A 242 -3.86 -27.62 -20.59
N ALA A 243 -4.47 -28.35 -21.51
CA ALA A 243 -4.29 -28.17 -22.94
C ALA A 243 -4.99 -26.88 -23.44
N VAL A 244 -6.19 -26.60 -22.92
CA VAL A 244 -6.92 -25.35 -23.18
C VAL A 244 -6.11 -24.14 -22.71
N LEU A 245 -5.58 -24.18 -21.48
CA LEU A 245 -4.77 -23.09 -20.95
C LEU A 245 -3.45 -22.95 -21.72
N ALA A 246 -2.81 -24.06 -22.11
CA ALA A 246 -1.58 -24.03 -22.89
C ALA A 246 -1.79 -23.37 -24.27
N TYR A 247 -2.92 -23.67 -24.93
CA TYR A 247 -3.29 -23.00 -26.18
C TYR A 247 -3.54 -21.49 -25.97
N ALA A 248 -4.34 -21.12 -24.97
CA ALA A 248 -4.67 -19.72 -24.69
C ALA A 248 -3.46 -18.86 -24.26
N SER A 249 -2.52 -19.46 -23.52
CA SER A 249 -1.27 -18.81 -23.08
C SER A 249 -0.13 -18.89 -24.10
N SER A 250 -0.35 -19.53 -25.25
CA SER A 250 0.56 -19.48 -26.40
C SER A 250 0.34 -18.18 -27.17
N VAL A 251 1.01 -17.12 -26.74
CA VAL A 251 0.75 -15.74 -27.19
C VAL A 251 0.92 -15.54 -28.70
N THR A 252 1.80 -16.30 -29.35
CA THR A 252 1.98 -16.28 -30.80
C THR A 252 0.74 -16.72 -31.58
N ARG A 253 -0.23 -17.36 -30.91
CA ARG A 253 -1.52 -17.77 -31.48
C ARG A 253 -2.64 -16.76 -31.23
N TRP A 254 -2.40 -15.69 -30.48
CA TRP A 254 -3.44 -14.68 -30.22
C TRP A 254 -4.04 -14.09 -31.51
N PRO A 255 -3.29 -13.86 -32.61
CA PRO A 255 -3.90 -13.43 -33.87
C PRO A 255 -4.94 -14.40 -34.45
N GLU A 256 -4.94 -15.67 -34.03
CA GLU A 256 -5.93 -16.67 -34.49
C GLU A 256 -7.33 -16.44 -33.90
N TRP A 257 -7.42 -15.84 -32.70
CA TRP A 257 -8.68 -15.78 -31.94
C TRP A 257 -8.95 -14.45 -31.22
N HIS A 258 -7.97 -13.56 -31.12
CA HIS A 258 -8.12 -12.23 -30.55
C HIS A 258 -8.29 -11.20 -31.69
N PRO A 259 -9.50 -10.69 -31.98
CA PRO A 259 -9.75 -9.84 -33.15
C PRO A 259 -8.93 -8.55 -33.18
N SER A 260 -8.53 -8.06 -32.00
CA SER A 260 -7.72 -6.85 -31.86
C SER A 260 -6.21 -7.13 -31.94
N SER A 261 -5.75 -8.38 -31.97
CA SER A 261 -4.33 -8.75 -32.02
C SER A 261 -3.89 -8.88 -33.48
N LEU A 262 -2.96 -8.04 -33.93
CA LEU A 262 -2.46 -8.05 -35.31
C LEU A 262 -1.23 -8.93 -35.45
N LYS A 263 -0.28 -8.78 -34.54
CA LYS A 263 0.99 -9.49 -34.54
C LYS A 263 1.52 -9.61 -33.12
N VAL A 264 2.09 -10.77 -32.79
CA VAL A 264 2.80 -11.00 -31.53
C VAL A 264 4.22 -11.43 -31.83
N ASP A 265 5.20 -10.77 -31.20
CA ASP A 265 6.61 -11.14 -31.22
C ASP A 265 7.00 -11.70 -29.86
N GLY A 266 7.20 -13.02 -29.79
CA GLY A 266 7.43 -13.75 -28.55
C GLY A 266 7.78 -15.21 -28.79
N GLN A 267 8.11 -15.91 -27.70
CA GLN A 267 8.43 -17.34 -27.76
C GLN A 267 7.20 -18.18 -28.13
N ALA A 268 7.41 -19.24 -28.91
CA ALA A 268 6.36 -20.18 -29.25
C ALA A 268 5.99 -21.07 -28.05
N GLY A 269 4.71 -21.40 -27.92
CA GLY A 269 4.18 -22.22 -26.83
C GLY A 269 3.75 -21.41 -25.61
N PRO A 270 3.27 -22.09 -24.55
CA PRO A 270 2.76 -21.43 -23.35
C PRO A 270 3.87 -20.72 -22.59
N LEU A 271 3.64 -19.44 -22.26
CA LEU A 271 4.63 -18.62 -21.58
C LEU A 271 4.54 -18.73 -20.06
N HIS A 272 5.71 -18.78 -19.40
CA HIS A 272 5.86 -18.89 -17.95
C HIS A 272 6.06 -17.52 -17.29
N ALA A 273 5.91 -17.46 -15.95
CA ALA A 273 6.19 -16.25 -15.18
C ALA A 273 7.60 -15.70 -15.48
N GLY A 274 7.69 -14.40 -15.74
CA GLY A 274 8.91 -13.70 -16.13
C GLY A 274 9.15 -13.62 -17.64
N SER A 275 8.41 -14.36 -18.48
CA SER A 275 8.49 -14.22 -19.93
C SER A 275 7.99 -12.85 -20.39
N ARG A 276 8.60 -12.31 -21.45
CA ARG A 276 8.23 -11.03 -22.07
C ARG A 276 7.99 -11.20 -23.56
N PHE A 277 7.07 -10.41 -24.10
CA PHE A 277 6.71 -10.41 -25.51
C PHE A 277 6.12 -9.06 -25.91
N GLU A 278 6.10 -8.78 -27.21
CA GLU A 278 5.53 -7.56 -27.77
C GLU A 278 4.30 -7.90 -28.61
N GLU A 279 3.30 -7.03 -28.63
CA GLU A 279 2.07 -7.20 -29.39
C GLU A 279 1.66 -5.90 -30.08
N ASP A 280 1.41 -5.99 -31.39
CA ASP A 280 0.74 -4.94 -32.16
C ASP A 280 -0.77 -5.19 -32.14
N ILE A 281 -1.54 -4.20 -31.69
CA ILE A 281 -3.00 -4.28 -31.59
C ILE A 281 -3.72 -3.23 -32.43
N ARG A 282 -4.94 -3.56 -32.84
CA ARG A 282 -5.95 -2.60 -33.31
C ARG A 282 -7.20 -2.69 -32.44
N ALA A 283 -7.26 -1.87 -31.39
CA ALA A 283 -8.37 -1.87 -30.44
C ALA A 283 -9.18 -0.57 -30.55
N GLY A 284 -10.52 -0.68 -30.58
CA GLY A 284 -11.38 0.50 -30.63
C GLY A 284 -11.21 1.36 -31.90
N GLY A 285 -10.62 0.81 -32.97
CA GLY A 285 -10.34 1.51 -34.23
C GLY A 285 -9.02 2.28 -34.27
N ARG A 286 -8.09 2.02 -33.35
CA ARG A 286 -6.74 2.62 -33.34
C ARG A 286 -5.67 1.55 -33.25
N ASP A 287 -4.56 1.79 -33.93
CA ASP A 287 -3.34 1.00 -33.80
C ASP A 287 -2.61 1.37 -32.51
N GLY A 288 -1.96 0.40 -31.88
CA GLY A 288 -1.12 0.61 -30.71
C GLY A 288 -0.19 -0.57 -30.47
N HIS A 289 0.88 -0.31 -29.74
CA HIS A 289 1.85 -1.32 -29.35
C HIS A 289 1.75 -1.62 -27.85
N LEU A 290 1.88 -2.90 -27.48
CA LEU A 290 1.84 -3.39 -26.11
C LEU A 290 3.10 -4.20 -25.78
N SER A 291 3.78 -3.81 -24.72
CA SER A 291 4.87 -4.58 -24.12
C SER A 291 4.36 -5.36 -22.91
N TRP A 292 4.51 -6.67 -22.97
CA TRP A 292 3.93 -7.61 -22.01
C TRP A 292 4.98 -8.28 -21.12
N GLU A 293 4.56 -8.60 -19.90
CA GLU A 293 5.29 -9.43 -18.94
C GLU A 293 4.33 -10.43 -18.29
N VAL A 294 4.67 -11.71 -18.37
CA VAL A 294 3.89 -12.80 -17.76
C VAL A 294 4.18 -12.84 -16.27
N GLU A 295 3.12 -12.86 -15.46
CA GLU A 295 3.22 -12.83 -14.01
C GLU A 295 3.10 -14.22 -13.40
N GLU A 296 2.20 -15.03 -13.94
CA GLU A 296 1.85 -16.33 -13.36
C GLU A 296 1.51 -17.32 -14.47
N TYR A 297 1.95 -18.57 -14.30
CA TYR A 297 1.46 -19.70 -15.07
C TYR A 297 1.35 -20.95 -14.19
N LEU A 298 0.12 -21.34 -13.91
CA LEU A 298 -0.27 -22.56 -13.21
C LEU A 298 -1.03 -23.45 -14.21
N PRO A 299 -0.39 -24.48 -14.79
CA PRO A 299 -1.00 -25.33 -15.81
C PRO A 299 -2.40 -25.84 -15.41
N GLY A 300 -3.36 -25.67 -16.32
CA GLY A 300 -4.75 -26.06 -16.15
C GLY A 300 -5.55 -25.30 -15.09
N ARG A 301 -4.97 -24.25 -14.49
CA ARG A 301 -5.64 -23.46 -13.45
C ARG A 301 -5.67 -21.98 -13.79
N ARG A 302 -4.51 -21.37 -14.03
CA ARG A 302 -4.41 -19.91 -14.10
C ARG A 302 -3.21 -19.43 -14.91
N TRP A 303 -3.40 -18.37 -15.68
CA TRP A 303 -2.33 -17.65 -16.36
C TRP A 303 -2.63 -16.15 -16.31
N SER A 304 -1.63 -15.31 -16.02
CA SER A 304 -1.80 -13.86 -16.06
C SER A 304 -0.59 -13.14 -16.64
N ALA A 305 -0.87 -12.04 -17.34
CA ALA A 305 0.15 -11.16 -17.88
C ALA A 305 -0.31 -9.70 -17.78
N GLN A 306 0.66 -8.82 -17.55
CA GLN A 306 0.46 -7.37 -17.58
C GLN A 306 1.06 -6.79 -18.85
N ALA A 307 0.43 -5.74 -19.38
CA ALA A 307 0.91 -4.99 -20.53
C ALA A 307 0.97 -3.50 -20.23
N ARG A 308 1.94 -2.83 -20.84
CA ARG A 308 1.98 -1.37 -20.97
C ARG A 308 1.96 -1.01 -22.44
N GLY A 309 1.12 -0.04 -22.79
CA GLY A 309 0.97 0.40 -24.16
C GLY A 309 1.07 1.89 -24.32
N ASP A 310 1.00 2.30 -25.58
CA ASP A 310 1.01 3.70 -25.99
C ASP A 310 -0.06 4.52 -25.27
N HIS A 311 0.18 5.84 -25.19
CA HIS A 311 -0.74 6.81 -24.59
C HIS A 311 -1.14 6.50 -23.13
N GLY A 312 -0.28 5.76 -22.41
CA GLY A 312 -0.46 5.45 -21.00
C GLY A 312 -1.58 4.44 -20.75
N LEU A 313 -1.81 3.53 -21.70
CA LEU A 313 -2.58 2.31 -21.49
C LEU A 313 -1.78 1.35 -20.60
N SER A 314 -2.46 0.80 -19.60
CA SER A 314 -1.95 -0.36 -18.86
C SER A 314 -3.10 -1.33 -18.67
N LEU A 315 -2.82 -2.61 -18.86
CA LEU A 315 -3.82 -3.64 -18.74
C LEU A 315 -3.23 -4.92 -18.15
N VAL A 316 -4.11 -5.72 -17.55
CA VAL A 316 -3.82 -7.05 -17.01
C VAL A 316 -4.84 -7.98 -17.64
N VAL A 317 -4.37 -9.11 -18.16
CA VAL A 317 -5.22 -10.20 -18.60
C VAL A 317 -5.02 -11.38 -17.67
N THR A 318 -6.11 -12.03 -17.30
CA THR A 318 -6.11 -13.23 -16.47
C THR A 318 -6.99 -14.28 -17.14
N TYR A 319 -6.44 -15.48 -17.29
CA TYR A 319 -7.14 -16.67 -17.74
C TYR A 319 -7.24 -17.64 -16.57
N GLU A 320 -8.44 -18.16 -16.34
CA GLU A 320 -8.70 -19.17 -15.31
C GLU A 320 -9.41 -20.34 -15.96
N CYS A 321 -8.94 -21.54 -15.64
CA CYS A 321 -9.52 -22.79 -16.11
C CYS A 321 -10.02 -23.61 -14.93
N GLU A 322 -11.18 -24.21 -15.11
CA GLU A 322 -11.74 -25.17 -14.16
C GLU A 322 -12.31 -26.37 -14.93
N ALA A 323 -12.06 -27.57 -14.40
CA ALA A 323 -12.57 -28.80 -15.00
C ALA A 323 -14.10 -28.86 -14.86
N LEU A 324 -14.80 -29.15 -15.96
CA LEU A 324 -16.24 -29.33 -16.02
C LEU A 324 -16.56 -30.60 -16.83
N GLY A 325 -16.55 -31.75 -16.18
CA GLY A 325 -16.65 -33.05 -16.85
C GLY A 325 -15.48 -33.26 -17.83
N ASP A 326 -15.79 -33.54 -19.10
CA ASP A 326 -14.81 -33.69 -20.18
C ASP A 326 -14.43 -32.33 -20.84
N GLY A 327 -14.93 -31.23 -20.30
CA GLY A 327 -14.67 -29.88 -20.77
C GLY A 327 -13.95 -28.99 -19.75
N THR A 328 -13.67 -27.76 -20.18
CA THR A 328 -13.04 -26.71 -19.38
C THR A 328 -13.95 -25.49 -19.35
N ARG A 329 -14.30 -25.05 -18.13
CA ARG A 329 -14.82 -23.69 -17.92
C ARG A 329 -13.64 -22.73 -17.98
N PHE A 330 -13.60 -21.91 -19.02
CA PHE A 330 -12.56 -20.90 -19.23
C PHE A 330 -13.12 -19.51 -18.93
N VAL A 331 -12.47 -18.80 -18.01
CA VAL A 331 -12.82 -17.43 -17.63
C VAL A 331 -11.67 -16.50 -18.01
N ARG A 332 -11.99 -15.46 -18.79
CA ARG A 332 -11.07 -14.37 -19.12
C ARG A 332 -11.49 -13.12 -18.39
N THR A 333 -10.58 -12.58 -17.59
CA THR A 333 -10.71 -11.26 -16.98
C THR A 333 -9.73 -10.30 -17.65
N LEU A 334 -10.23 -9.21 -18.21
CA LEU A 334 -9.44 -8.10 -18.77
C LEU A 334 -9.67 -6.86 -17.91
N GLU A 335 -8.58 -6.32 -17.39
CA GLU A 335 -8.58 -5.11 -16.57
C GLU A 335 -7.68 -4.08 -17.22
N TYR A 336 -8.20 -2.87 -17.50
CA TYR A 336 -7.37 -1.84 -18.15
C TYR A 336 -7.67 -0.43 -17.65
N GLN A 337 -6.70 0.47 -17.86
CA GLN A 337 -6.77 1.86 -17.48
C GLN A 337 -5.97 2.76 -18.44
N PHE A 338 -6.41 4.02 -18.56
CA PHE A 338 -5.68 5.07 -19.28
C PHE A 338 -5.17 6.15 -18.31
N ARG A 339 -3.92 6.60 -18.51
CA ARG A 339 -3.34 7.70 -17.72
C ARG A 339 -3.97 9.05 -18.03
N GLY A 340 -4.23 9.37 -19.30
CA GLY A 340 -4.74 10.67 -19.75
C GLY A 340 -6.25 10.86 -19.56
N LEU A 341 -6.68 12.05 -19.11
CA LEU A 341 -8.08 12.39 -18.84
C LEU A 341 -8.98 12.25 -20.08
N GLY A 342 -8.52 12.70 -21.25
CA GLY A 342 -9.28 12.58 -22.50
C GLY A 342 -9.57 11.14 -22.90
N MET A 343 -8.59 10.24 -22.76
CA MET A 343 -8.77 8.81 -23.04
C MET A 343 -9.73 8.14 -22.06
N ARG A 344 -9.80 8.62 -20.81
CA ARG A 344 -10.79 8.12 -19.83
C ARG A 344 -12.22 8.47 -20.24
N ILE A 345 -12.45 9.69 -20.72
CA ILE A 345 -13.75 10.15 -21.21
C ILE A 345 -14.13 9.36 -22.48
N ALA A 346 -13.22 9.26 -23.45
CA ALA A 346 -13.44 8.48 -24.67
C ALA A 346 -13.76 7.01 -24.38
N ASN A 347 -13.11 6.43 -23.36
CA ASN A 347 -13.40 5.08 -22.92
C ASN A 347 -14.82 4.92 -22.37
N GLN A 348 -15.26 5.83 -21.50
CA GLN A 348 -16.60 5.75 -20.91
C GLN A 348 -17.72 5.92 -21.94
N LEU A 349 -17.51 6.80 -22.93
CA LEU A 349 -18.55 7.14 -23.92
C LEU A 349 -18.62 6.15 -25.10
N LEU A 350 -17.48 5.65 -25.58
CA LEU A 350 -17.41 4.90 -26.84
C LEU A 350 -16.59 3.61 -26.75
N LEU A 351 -15.31 3.69 -26.33
CA LEU A 351 -14.38 2.56 -26.49
C LEU A 351 -14.78 1.33 -25.66
N LYS A 352 -15.30 1.53 -24.45
CA LYS A 352 -15.69 0.42 -23.57
C LYS A 352 -16.68 -0.54 -24.24
N ARG A 353 -17.73 -0.03 -24.89
CA ARG A 353 -18.76 -0.87 -25.53
C ARG A 353 -18.18 -1.67 -26.70
N ARG A 354 -17.27 -1.06 -27.46
CA ARG A 354 -16.61 -1.70 -28.58
C ARG A 354 -15.63 -2.77 -28.13
N ILE A 355 -14.80 -2.46 -27.12
CA ILE A 355 -13.87 -3.42 -26.51
C ILE A 355 -14.63 -4.59 -25.88
N GLU A 356 -15.78 -4.34 -25.22
CA GLU A 356 -16.63 -5.41 -24.70
C GLU A 356 -17.11 -6.34 -25.82
N HIS A 357 -17.57 -5.78 -26.94
CA HIS A 357 -18.03 -6.57 -28.08
C HIS A 357 -16.90 -7.39 -28.72
N GLU A 358 -15.73 -6.78 -28.93
CA GLU A 358 -14.52 -7.44 -29.42
C GLU A 358 -14.06 -8.55 -28.45
N SER A 359 -14.13 -8.31 -27.14
CA SER A 359 -13.80 -9.29 -26.11
C SER A 359 -14.80 -10.44 -26.05
N ALA A 360 -16.10 -10.20 -26.21
CA ALA A 360 -17.09 -11.26 -26.26
C ALA A 360 -16.94 -12.13 -27.54
N ALA A 361 -16.56 -11.50 -28.66
CA ALA A 361 -16.27 -12.20 -29.90
C ALA A 361 -15.01 -13.08 -29.79
N SER A 362 -13.95 -12.58 -29.13
CA SER A 362 -12.71 -13.34 -28.95
C SER A 362 -12.90 -14.63 -28.16
N MET A 363 -13.82 -14.65 -27.19
CA MET A 363 -14.12 -15.89 -26.44
C MET A 363 -14.71 -16.99 -27.32
N ARG A 364 -15.62 -16.64 -28.23
CA ARG A 364 -16.20 -17.60 -29.18
C ARG A 364 -15.13 -18.13 -30.14
N ALA A 365 -14.30 -17.23 -30.68
CA ALA A 365 -13.18 -17.60 -31.53
C ALA A 365 -12.16 -18.49 -30.79
N LEU A 366 -11.85 -18.18 -29.53
CA LEU A 366 -10.95 -18.98 -28.69
C LEU A 366 -11.48 -20.41 -28.54
N ARG A 367 -12.76 -20.57 -28.20
CA ARG A 367 -13.39 -21.90 -28.11
C ARG A 367 -13.22 -22.66 -29.43
N ASP A 368 -13.60 -22.03 -30.54
CA ASP A 368 -13.63 -22.70 -31.84
C ASP A 368 -12.21 -23.09 -32.30
N MET A 369 -11.21 -22.23 -32.09
CA MET A 369 -9.82 -22.53 -32.46
C MET A 369 -9.16 -23.53 -31.51
N ALA A 370 -9.38 -23.40 -30.21
CA ALA A 370 -8.88 -24.35 -29.23
C ALA A 370 -9.46 -25.75 -29.49
N GLN A 371 -10.75 -25.87 -29.78
CA GLN A 371 -11.38 -27.14 -30.13
C GLN A 371 -10.78 -27.77 -31.40
N ARG A 372 -10.52 -26.98 -32.44
CA ARG A 372 -9.86 -27.48 -33.65
C ARG A 372 -8.42 -27.93 -33.38
N HIS A 373 -7.70 -27.21 -32.53
CA HIS A 373 -6.33 -27.55 -32.18
C HIS A 373 -6.23 -28.79 -31.30
N LEU A 374 -7.21 -28.99 -30.41
CA LEU A 374 -7.25 -30.09 -29.46
C LEU A 374 -8.00 -31.32 -30.00
N ALA A 375 -8.69 -31.20 -31.13
CA ALA A 375 -9.30 -32.34 -31.80
C ALA A 375 -8.20 -33.36 -32.13
N PRO A 376 -8.41 -34.66 -31.80
CA PRO A 376 -7.47 -35.68 -32.26
C PRO A 376 -7.38 -35.60 -33.78
N ALA A 377 -6.15 -35.59 -34.31
CA ALA A 377 -5.93 -35.70 -35.75
C ALA A 377 -6.57 -37.00 -36.24
N GLY A 378 -7.80 -36.89 -36.75
CA GLY A 378 -8.53 -38.02 -37.29
C GLY A 378 -7.88 -38.48 -38.59
N VAL A 379 -7.29 -39.66 -38.54
CA VAL A 379 -7.56 -40.76 -39.48
C VAL A 379 -8.25 -40.29 -40.77
N ILE A 380 -7.44 -40.11 -41.81
CA ILE A 380 -7.93 -40.13 -43.19
C ILE A 380 -8.28 -41.60 -43.47
N ALA A 381 -9.57 -41.86 -43.71
CA ALA A 381 -10.03 -43.04 -44.44
C ALA A 381 -10.33 -42.62 -45.88
#